data_AF-A0A6B2E0A1-F1
#
_entry.id   AF-A0A6B2E0A1-F1
#
_cell.length_a   1.000
_cell.length_b   1.000
_cell.length_c   1.000
_cell.angle_alpha   90.00
_cell.angle_beta   90.00
_cell.angle_gamma   90.00
#
_symmetry.space_group_name_H-M   'P 1'
#
loop_
_entity.id
_entity.type
_entity.pdbx_description
1 polymer ?
#
loop_
_entity_poly.entity_id
_entity_poly.type
_entity_poly.pdbx_seq_one_letter_code
_entity_poly.pdbx_strand_id
1 'polypeptide(L)'
;MLALDIRSTGTPTEIRAATEKWWKITDAELARYADTVLAVVDNVIVGVFEVRGYHRDAAADGRVVFDLGPEPEWEWVIGRPSPSIWANHHRDPVKRLGEATVEALRKRHPDYRQSAHGWVFDVAPDGKSATVRGPGAHLVVAGLADGVARLAVRDAEH
;
A
#
# COMPACT_ATOMS: atom_id res chain seq x y z
N MET A 1 4.85 -2.06 11.94
CA MET A 1 4.70 -2.20 10.48
C MET A 1 5.84 -1.48 9.76
N LEU A 2 6.43 -2.12 8.75
CA LEU A 2 7.43 -1.55 7.86
C LEU A 2 6.80 -1.21 6.51
N ALA A 3 7.30 -0.17 5.85
CA ALA A 3 6.95 0.15 4.47
C ALA A 3 8.23 0.20 3.63
N LEU A 4 8.26 -0.56 2.55
CA LEU A 4 9.44 -0.84 1.74
C LEU A 4 9.23 -0.30 0.32
N ASP A 5 10.12 0.58 -0.10
CA ASP A 5 10.20 1.01 -1.50
C ASP A 5 10.90 -0.08 -2.32
N ILE A 6 10.11 -0.89 -3.03
CA ILE A 6 10.61 -2.06 -3.77
C ILE A 6 11.12 -1.73 -5.16
N ARG A 7 10.90 -0.50 -5.65
CA ARG A 7 11.35 0.00 -6.97
C ARG A 7 11.01 -0.91 -8.17
N SER A 8 10.07 -1.84 -8.00
CA SER A 8 9.71 -2.87 -8.96
C SER A 8 8.20 -2.99 -9.02
N THR A 9 7.64 -2.91 -10.22
CA THR A 9 6.22 -3.20 -10.48
C THR A 9 6.11 -4.55 -11.20
N GLY A 10 4.94 -5.19 -11.13
CA GLY A 10 4.73 -6.45 -11.83
C GLY A 10 3.53 -7.22 -11.31
N THR A 11 3.52 -8.51 -11.60
CA THR A 11 2.58 -9.48 -11.06
C THR A 11 2.70 -9.59 -9.53
N PRO A 12 1.67 -10.10 -8.83
CA PRO A 12 1.74 -10.33 -7.38
C PRO A 12 2.96 -11.16 -6.95
N THR A 13 3.37 -12.14 -7.77
CA THR A 13 4.55 -12.97 -7.52
C THR A 13 5.85 -12.17 -7.60
N GLU A 14 5.98 -11.27 -8.57
CA GLU A 14 7.17 -10.41 -8.72
C GLU A 14 7.25 -9.37 -7.60
N ILE A 15 6.11 -8.77 -7.22
CA ILE A 15 6.01 -7.83 -6.10
C ILE A 15 6.45 -8.52 -4.80
N ARG A 16 5.95 -9.73 -4.56
CA ARG A 16 6.35 -10.53 -3.39
C ARG A 16 7.85 -10.80 -3.39
N ALA A 17 8.40 -11.29 -4.50
CA ALA A 17 9.82 -11.60 -4.61
C ALA A 17 10.72 -10.38 -4.36
N ALA A 18 10.31 -9.20 -4.86
CA ALA A 18 11.01 -7.95 -4.61
C ALA A 18 10.87 -7.45 -3.16
N THR A 19 9.74 -7.73 -2.51
CA THR A 19 9.48 -7.37 -1.12
C THR A 19 10.23 -8.27 -0.13
N GLU A 20 10.48 -9.52 -0.51
CA GLU A 20 11.10 -10.51 0.37
C GLU A 20 12.55 -10.17 0.74
N LYS A 21 13.30 -9.56 -0.19
CA LYS A 21 14.76 -9.38 -0.06
C LYS A 21 15.28 -8.25 -0.93
N TRP A 22 16.40 -7.58 -0.64
CA TRP A 22 17.33 -7.68 0.49
C TRP A 22 17.40 -6.33 1.21
N TRP A 23 17.06 -6.29 2.50
CA TRP A 23 16.83 -5.02 3.21
C TRP A 23 17.88 -4.68 4.26
N LYS A 24 18.22 -3.40 4.36
CA LYS A 24 19.09 -2.89 5.43
C LYS A 24 18.24 -2.40 6.61
N ILE A 25 17.99 -3.28 7.56
CA ILE A 25 17.15 -3.04 8.74
C ILE A 25 17.89 -3.55 9.98
N THR A 26 17.81 -2.85 11.11
CA THR A 26 18.43 -3.27 12.38
C THR A 26 17.54 -4.25 13.15
N ASP A 27 18.11 -5.04 14.06
CA ASP A 27 17.32 -6.00 14.85
C ASP A 27 16.31 -5.31 15.78
N ALA A 28 16.65 -4.13 16.32
CA ALA A 28 15.72 -3.33 17.12
C ALA A 28 14.49 -2.88 16.31
N GLU A 29 14.67 -2.60 15.02
CA GLU A 29 13.57 -2.23 14.13
C GLU A 29 12.73 -3.44 13.72
N LEU A 30 13.38 -4.58 13.48
CA LEU A 30 12.67 -5.82 13.20
C LEU A 30 11.77 -6.21 14.39
N ALA A 31 12.33 -6.21 15.59
CA ALA A 31 11.59 -6.54 16.81
C ALA A 31 10.41 -5.61 17.08
N ARG A 32 10.47 -4.36 16.61
CA ARG A 32 9.45 -3.34 16.89
C ARG A 32 8.42 -3.14 15.77
N TYR A 33 8.79 -3.43 14.52
CA TYR A 33 7.99 -3.04 13.37
C TYR A 33 7.71 -4.16 12.37
N ALA A 34 8.41 -5.30 12.42
CA ALA A 34 8.36 -6.32 11.39
C ALA A 34 7.24 -7.36 11.57
N ASP A 35 6.06 -6.96 12.04
CA ASP A 35 4.86 -7.83 12.03
C ASP A 35 4.21 -7.88 10.64
N THR A 36 4.28 -6.75 9.92
CA THR A 36 3.66 -6.58 8.61
C THR A 36 4.51 -5.64 7.77
N VAL A 37 4.59 -5.92 6.48
CA VAL A 37 5.31 -5.15 5.48
C VAL A 37 4.34 -4.63 4.42
N LEU A 38 4.44 -3.33 4.11
CA LEU A 38 3.84 -2.72 2.92
C LEU A 38 4.90 -2.62 1.83
N ALA A 39 4.60 -3.17 0.65
CA ALA A 39 5.38 -2.93 -0.56
C ALA A 39 4.86 -1.67 -1.25
N VAL A 40 5.75 -0.73 -1.56
CA VAL A 40 5.41 0.55 -2.18
C VAL A 40 6.22 0.77 -3.44
N VAL A 41 5.56 1.30 -4.47
CA VAL A 41 6.18 1.85 -5.66
C VAL A 41 5.53 3.20 -5.96
N ASP A 42 6.33 4.22 -6.27
CA ASP A 42 5.85 5.56 -6.65
C ASP A 42 4.80 6.14 -5.67
N ASN A 43 5.04 5.95 -4.37
CA ASN A 43 4.13 6.33 -3.28
C ASN A 43 2.75 5.64 -3.30
N VAL A 44 2.60 4.53 -4.00
CA VAL A 44 1.39 3.68 -4.03
C VAL A 44 1.71 2.32 -3.43
N ILE A 45 0.83 1.83 -2.57
CA ILE A 45 0.94 0.49 -1.98
C ILE A 45 0.59 -0.53 -3.07
N VAL A 46 1.52 -1.42 -3.36
CA VAL A 46 1.38 -2.48 -4.39
C VAL A 46 1.31 -3.88 -3.79
N GLY A 47 1.61 -4.03 -2.50
CA GLY A 47 1.48 -5.30 -1.78
C GLY A 47 1.47 -5.09 -0.28
N VAL A 48 0.91 -6.06 0.46
CA VAL A 48 0.91 -6.10 1.92
C VAL A 48 1.08 -7.53 2.37
N PHE A 49 2.01 -7.77 3.29
CA PHE A 49 2.38 -9.12 3.69
C PHE A 49 2.54 -9.20 5.20
N GLU A 50 1.98 -10.26 5.79
CA GLU A 50 2.37 -10.68 7.12
C GLU A 50 3.84 -11.14 7.08
N VAL A 51 4.60 -10.86 8.13
CA VAL A 51 5.95 -11.38 8.29
C VAL A 51 5.89 -12.56 9.25
N ARG A 52 6.16 -13.77 8.75
CA ARG A 52 6.19 -15.00 9.55
C ARG A 52 7.53 -15.19 10.24
N GLY A 53 8.57 -14.62 9.65
CA GLY A 53 9.92 -14.65 10.17
C GLY A 53 10.84 -13.84 9.28
N TYR A 54 12.11 -13.81 9.65
CA TYR A 54 13.16 -13.23 8.84
C TYR A 54 14.50 -13.88 9.18
N HIS A 55 15.44 -13.81 8.25
CA HIS A 55 16.82 -14.21 8.49
C HIS A 55 17.79 -13.20 7.85
N ARG A 56 19.06 -13.31 8.25
CA ARG A 56 20.15 -12.51 7.71
C ARG A 56 20.87 -13.33 6.64
N ASP A 57 20.95 -12.79 5.45
CA ASP A 57 21.68 -13.42 4.35
C ASP A 57 23.15 -13.01 4.40
N ALA A 58 24.02 -13.96 4.76
CA ALA A 58 25.47 -13.73 4.83
C ALA A 58 26.09 -13.45 3.46
N ALA A 59 25.51 -13.94 2.37
CA ALA A 59 25.98 -13.67 1.01
C ALA A 59 25.60 -12.26 0.52
N ALA A 60 24.69 -11.58 1.24
CA ALA A 60 24.22 -10.24 0.94
C ALA A 60 24.55 -9.23 2.06
N ASP A 61 25.76 -9.29 2.62
CA ASP A 61 26.25 -8.39 3.68
C ASP A 61 25.36 -8.34 4.94
N GLY A 62 24.71 -9.45 5.29
CA GLY A 62 23.81 -9.51 6.44
C GLY A 62 22.50 -8.75 6.24
N ARG A 63 22.07 -8.52 4.99
CA ARG A 63 20.76 -7.96 4.70
C ARG A 63 19.64 -8.91 5.13
N VAL A 64 18.50 -8.32 5.47
CA VAL A 64 17.31 -9.06 5.88
C VAL A 64 16.62 -9.65 4.66
N VAL A 65 16.27 -10.92 4.80
CA VAL A 65 15.33 -11.64 3.95
C VAL A 65 14.13 -12.02 4.82
N PHE A 66 12.94 -11.60 4.41
CA PHE A 66 11.70 -11.92 5.10
C PHE A 66 11.17 -13.29 4.67
N ASP A 67 10.52 -13.99 5.58
CA ASP A 67 9.56 -15.05 5.24
C ASP A 67 8.17 -14.39 5.25
N LEU A 68 7.66 -14.09 4.06
CA LEU A 68 6.38 -13.44 3.89
C LEU A 68 5.25 -14.47 4.00
N GLY A 69 4.16 -14.09 4.66
CA GLY A 69 2.90 -14.82 4.67
C GLY A 69 2.00 -14.46 3.48
N PRO A 70 0.74 -14.91 3.50
CA PRO A 70 -0.29 -14.39 2.61
C PRO A 70 -0.60 -12.92 2.94
N GLU A 71 -1.35 -12.28 2.03
CA GLU A 71 -1.90 -10.95 2.25
C GLU A 71 -2.89 -11.03 3.42
N PRO A 72 -2.66 -10.29 4.53
CA PRO A 72 -3.55 -10.34 5.69
C PRO A 72 -4.87 -9.62 5.38
N GLU A 73 -5.72 -9.38 6.39
CA GLU A 73 -6.95 -8.55 6.31
C GLU A 73 -6.74 -7.11 5.79
N TRP A 74 -5.52 -6.78 5.38
CA TRP A 74 -5.08 -5.49 4.89
C TRP A 74 -5.05 -5.37 3.37
N GLU A 75 -5.41 -6.40 2.60
CA GLU A 75 -5.39 -6.36 1.12
C GLU A 75 -6.06 -5.09 0.54
N TRP A 76 -7.08 -4.56 1.22
CA TRP A 76 -7.74 -3.31 0.90
C TRP A 76 -6.82 -2.07 0.80
N VAL A 77 -5.61 -2.09 1.37
CA VAL A 77 -4.65 -0.99 1.23
C VAL A 77 -3.98 -0.98 -0.15
N ILE A 78 -4.00 -2.09 -0.89
CA ILE A 78 -3.40 -2.17 -2.22
C ILE A 78 -4.10 -1.19 -3.17
N GLY A 79 -3.29 -0.45 -3.93
CA GLY A 79 -3.71 0.64 -4.82
C GLY A 79 -4.04 1.95 -4.10
N ARG A 80 -3.80 2.07 -2.78
CA ARG A 80 -3.93 3.33 -2.05
C ARG A 80 -2.59 4.07 -1.95
N PRO A 81 -2.60 5.40 -1.78
CA PRO A 81 -1.39 6.14 -1.44
C PRO A 81 -0.74 5.57 -0.19
N SER A 82 0.59 5.52 -0.19
CA SER A 82 1.35 5.18 1.00
C SER A 82 1.04 6.15 2.14
N PRO A 83 0.93 5.67 3.38
CA PRO A 83 0.81 6.52 4.57
C PRO A 83 2.05 7.39 4.82
N SER A 84 3.17 7.10 4.15
CA SER A 84 4.40 7.87 4.23
C SER A 84 4.88 8.25 2.83
N ILE A 85 5.07 9.54 2.58
CA ILE A 85 5.54 10.03 1.27
C ILE A 85 7.06 9.92 1.19
N TRP A 86 7.58 9.17 0.22
CA TRP A 86 8.97 9.23 -0.21
C TRP A 86 9.15 10.43 -1.13
N ALA A 87 9.90 11.43 -0.67
CA ALA A 87 10.43 12.46 -1.55
C ALA A 87 11.48 11.82 -2.47
N ASN A 88 11.48 12.21 -3.74
CA ASN A 88 12.30 11.64 -4.82
C ASN A 88 13.73 11.33 -4.36
N HIS A 89 14.11 10.05 -4.47
CA HIS A 89 15.46 9.51 -4.27
C HIS A 89 16.03 9.51 -2.84
N HIS A 90 15.25 9.14 -1.83
CA HIS A 90 15.85 8.77 -0.55
C HIS A 90 16.79 7.55 -0.69
N ARG A 91 17.94 7.63 0.00
CA ARG A 91 18.92 6.53 0.10
C ARG A 91 18.41 5.36 0.95
N ASP A 92 17.42 5.60 1.82
CA ASP A 92 16.81 4.60 2.69
C ASP A 92 15.46 4.14 2.10
N PRO A 93 15.39 2.92 1.52
CA PRO A 93 14.16 2.38 0.97
C PRO A 93 13.25 1.78 2.06
N VAL A 94 13.54 1.99 3.35
CA VAL A 94 12.76 1.46 4.48
C VAL A 94 12.18 2.59 5.31
N LYS A 95 10.87 2.54 5.55
CA LYS A 95 10.17 3.40 6.51
C LYS A 95 9.50 2.59 7.60
N ARG A 96 9.51 3.13 8.82
CA ARG A 96 8.88 2.53 9.99
C ARG A 96 7.57 3.27 10.24
N LEU A 97 6.46 2.56 10.20
CA LEU A 97 5.15 3.14 10.47
C LEU A 97 4.84 2.99 11.96
N GLY A 98 4.65 4.12 12.63
CA GLY A 98 4.27 4.17 14.04
C GLY A 98 2.85 3.68 14.26
N GLU A 99 2.54 3.29 15.50
CA GLU A 99 1.26 2.73 15.93
C GLU A 99 0.07 3.61 15.53
N ALA A 100 0.14 4.94 15.75
CA ALA A 100 -0.91 5.87 15.38
C ALA A 100 -1.23 5.85 13.87
N THR A 101 -0.21 5.66 13.02
CA THR A 101 -0.40 5.56 11.56
C THR A 101 -1.07 4.24 11.19
N VAL A 102 -0.63 3.14 11.80
CA VAL A 102 -1.23 1.82 11.60
C VAL A 102 -2.69 1.81 12.05
N GLU A 103 -2.98 2.38 13.22
CA GLU A 103 -4.34 2.50 13.75
C GLU A 103 -5.23 3.38 12.86
N ALA A 104 -4.70 4.48 12.32
CA ALA A 104 -5.43 5.32 11.37
C ALA A 104 -5.76 4.58 10.07
N LEU A 105 -4.88 3.69 9.60
CA LEU A 105 -5.19 2.84 8.47
C LEU A 105 -6.26 1.81 8.84
N ARG A 106 -6.16 1.11 9.97
CA ARG A 106 -7.20 0.15 10.42
C ARG A 106 -8.58 0.79 10.45
N LYS A 107 -8.70 1.99 11.01
CA LYS A 107 -9.97 2.74 11.07
C LYS A 107 -10.54 3.12 9.70
N ARG A 108 -9.70 3.14 8.66
CA ARG A 108 -10.07 3.45 7.27
C ARG A 108 -10.28 2.19 6.42
N HIS A 109 -10.22 1.00 7.03
CA HIS A 109 -10.62 -0.25 6.40
C HIS A 109 -12.03 -0.09 5.85
N PRO A 110 -12.29 -0.35 4.56
CA PRO A 110 -13.66 -0.38 4.07
C PRO A 110 -14.38 -1.65 4.53
N ASP A 111 -15.68 -1.56 4.81
CA ASP A 111 -16.50 -2.75 5.04
C ASP A 111 -16.74 -3.55 3.76
N TYR A 112 -16.74 -2.86 2.61
CA TYR A 112 -16.88 -3.48 1.31
C TYR A 112 -15.98 -2.81 0.28
N ARG A 113 -15.29 -3.62 -0.52
CA ARG A 113 -14.50 -3.14 -1.66
C ARG A 113 -14.87 -3.93 -2.92
N GLN A 114 -15.05 -3.21 -4.01
CA GLN A 114 -15.16 -3.78 -5.36
C GLN A 114 -14.18 -3.07 -6.29
N SER A 115 -13.56 -3.80 -7.20
CA SER A 115 -12.67 -3.22 -8.21
C SER A 115 -12.96 -3.85 -9.58
N ALA A 116 -13.19 -3.02 -10.59
CA ALA A 116 -13.51 -3.45 -11.95
C ALA A 116 -13.14 -2.38 -12.98
N HIS A 117 -12.59 -2.77 -14.12
CA HIS A 117 -12.25 -1.85 -15.23
C HIS A 117 -11.41 -0.62 -14.82
N GLY A 118 -10.49 -0.78 -13.88
CA GLY A 118 -9.65 0.31 -13.35
C GLY A 118 -10.35 1.22 -12.33
N TRP A 119 -11.58 0.91 -11.95
CA TRP A 119 -12.32 1.58 -10.88
C TRP A 119 -12.21 0.85 -9.56
N VAL A 120 -12.26 1.60 -8.47
CA VAL A 120 -12.38 1.07 -7.11
C VAL A 120 -13.55 1.73 -6.38
N PHE A 121 -14.44 0.91 -5.83
CA PHE A 121 -15.55 1.31 -4.99
C PHE A 121 -15.29 0.80 -3.57
N ASP A 122 -15.19 1.71 -2.60
CA ASP A 122 -14.98 1.39 -1.19
C ASP A 122 -16.18 1.90 -0.37
N VAL A 123 -16.87 1.05 0.38
CA VAL A 123 -17.87 1.45 1.37
C VAL A 123 -17.19 1.53 2.73
N ALA A 124 -17.34 2.65 3.42
CA ALA A 124 -16.77 2.84 4.75
C ALA A 124 -17.45 1.95 5.80
N PRO A 125 -16.82 1.73 6.96
CA PRO A 125 -17.37 0.89 8.03
C PRO A 125 -18.70 1.31 8.63
N ASP A 126 -19.10 2.55 8.38
CA ASP A 126 -20.39 3.04 8.85
C ASP A 126 -21.56 2.57 7.98
N GLY A 127 -21.27 1.97 6.80
CA GLY A 127 -22.25 1.61 5.78
C GLY A 127 -22.99 2.81 5.17
N LYS A 128 -22.55 4.04 5.49
CA LYS A 128 -23.22 5.30 5.16
C LYS A 128 -22.44 6.16 4.18
N SER A 129 -21.13 5.94 4.07
CA SER A 129 -20.27 6.65 3.13
C SER A 129 -19.54 5.69 2.20
N ALA A 130 -19.30 6.13 0.96
CA ALA A 130 -18.53 5.38 -0.01
C ALA A 130 -17.59 6.30 -0.80
N THR A 131 -16.44 5.76 -1.18
CA THR A 131 -15.44 6.42 -2.03
C THR A 131 -15.36 5.70 -3.36
N VAL A 132 -15.48 6.44 -4.46
CA VAL A 132 -15.25 5.93 -5.82
C VAL A 132 -13.95 6.52 -6.34
N ARG A 133 -13.01 5.66 -6.75
CA ARG A 133 -11.71 6.05 -7.33
C ARG A 133 -11.68 5.59 -8.78
N GLY A 134 -11.48 6.55 -9.69
CA GLY A 134 -11.36 6.28 -11.13
C GLY A 134 -9.96 5.85 -11.55
N PRO A 135 -9.79 5.38 -12.80
CA PRO A 135 -8.51 4.93 -13.36
C PRO A 135 -7.43 6.02 -13.48
N GLY A 136 -7.78 7.29 -13.23
CA GLY A 136 -6.82 8.39 -13.27
C GLY A 136 -7.35 9.66 -12.62
N ALA A 137 -6.42 10.56 -12.26
CA ALA A 137 -6.72 11.81 -11.54
C ALA A 137 -7.47 12.86 -12.39
N HIS A 138 -7.59 12.64 -13.70
CA HIS A 138 -8.31 13.54 -14.61
C HIS A 138 -9.82 13.33 -14.59
N LEU A 139 -10.33 12.25 -13.97
CA LEU A 139 -11.76 12.03 -13.83
C LEU A 139 -12.29 12.80 -12.61
N VAL A 140 -13.32 13.60 -12.84
CA VAL A 140 -13.98 14.42 -11.82
C VAL A 140 -15.46 14.08 -11.74
N VAL A 141 -16.05 14.28 -10.56
CA VAL A 141 -17.50 14.22 -10.39
C VAL A 141 -18.11 15.50 -10.96
N ALA A 142 -18.86 15.35 -12.05
CA ALA A 142 -19.55 16.44 -12.75
C ALA A 142 -20.92 16.76 -12.12
N GLY A 143 -21.52 15.81 -11.40
CA GLY A 143 -22.77 16.03 -10.68
C GLY A 143 -23.27 14.82 -9.91
N LEU A 144 -24.12 15.09 -8.92
CA LEU A 144 -24.83 14.09 -8.11
C LEU A 144 -26.32 14.40 -8.16
N ALA A 145 -27.14 13.48 -8.67
CA ALA A 145 -28.59 13.62 -8.69
C ALA A 145 -29.27 12.24 -8.70
N ASP A 146 -30.36 12.08 -7.95
CA ASP A 146 -31.21 10.88 -7.95
C ASP A 146 -30.45 9.55 -7.74
N GLY A 147 -29.44 9.56 -6.85
CA GLY A 147 -28.60 8.40 -6.59
C GLY A 147 -27.56 8.09 -7.68
N VAL A 148 -27.37 8.99 -8.65
CA VAL A 148 -26.43 8.83 -9.76
C VAL A 148 -25.32 9.88 -9.66
N ALA A 149 -24.08 9.41 -9.71
CA ALA A 149 -22.91 10.26 -9.93
C ALA A 149 -22.56 10.30 -11.42
N ARG A 150 -22.49 11.50 -11.99
CA ARG A 150 -21.98 11.72 -13.35
C ARG A 150 -20.51 12.09 -13.27
N LEU A 151 -19.71 11.47 -14.12
CA LEU A 151 -18.27 11.65 -14.18
C LEU A 151 -17.91 12.34 -15.50
N ALA A 152 -16.92 13.22 -15.46
CA ALA A 152 -16.37 13.88 -16.64
C ALA A 152 -14.85 13.82 -16.59
N VAL A 153 -14.21 13.92 -17.76
CA VAL A 153 -12.77 14.16 -17.84
C VAL A 153 -12.56 15.66 -17.70
N ARG A 154 -11.67 16.06 -16.80
CA ARG A 154 -11.24 17.45 -16.67
C ARG A 154 -10.42 17.80 -17.91
N ASP A 155 -10.83 18.83 -18.63
CA ASP A 155 -10.03 19.38 -19.72
C ASP A 155 -8.67 19.82 -19.17
N ALA A 156 -7.60 19.46 -19.86
CA ALA A 156 -6.27 19.94 -19.53
C ALA A 156 -6.23 21.45 -19.85
N GLU A 157 -6.19 22.29 -18.81
CA GLU A 157 -5.77 23.69 -18.98
C GLU A 157 -4.34 23.66 -19.51
N HIS A 158 -4.18 24.09 -20.77
CA HIS A 158 -2.89 24.30 -21.44
C HIS A 158 -2.25 25.60 -20.96
#